data_AF-A0A2D8RR80-F1
#
_entry.id   AF-A0A2D8RR80-F1
#
_cell.length_a   1.000
_cell.length_b   1.000
_cell.length_c   1.000
_cell.angle_alpha   90.00
_cell.angle_beta   90.00
_cell.angle_gamma   90.00
#
_symmetry.space_group_name_H-M   'P 1'
#
loop_
_entity.id
_entity.type
_entity.pdbx_description
1 polymer ?
#
loop_
_entity_poly.entity_id
_entity_poly.type
_entity_poly.pdbx_seq_one_letter_code
_entity_poly.pdbx_strand_id
1 'polypeptide(L)'
;MENFFVFAGIAIFALMLPILYRIIVGPTAIDRIVAVNVIGTKTTVLLVIIGMIFERVGMFVDFALTYALLNFIGSLAAARFFDRVNPAKSFTKSEIKEQEL
;
A
#
# COMPACT_ATOMS: atom_id res chain seq x y z
N MET A 1 3.38 -29.94 5.54
CA MET A 1 3.64 -28.50 5.77
C MET A 1 3.14 -27.65 4.61
N GLU A 2 3.26 -28.10 3.35
CA GLU A 2 2.77 -27.39 2.16
C GLU A 2 1.28 -27.00 2.24
N ASN A 3 0.40 -27.92 2.66
CA ASN A 3 -1.04 -27.63 2.79
C ASN A 3 -1.32 -26.43 3.70
N PHE A 4 -0.53 -26.23 4.76
CA PHE A 4 -0.68 -25.08 5.64
C PHE A 4 -0.40 -23.76 4.92
N PHE A 5 0.67 -23.69 4.12
CA PHE A 5 1.01 -22.51 3.32
C PHE A 5 -0.03 -22.24 2.23
N VAL A 6 -0.56 -23.29 1.60
CA VAL A 6 -1.63 -23.17 0.59
C VAL A 6 -2.91 -22.61 1.23
N PHE A 7 -3.35 -23.16 2.37
CA PHE A 7 -4.52 -22.64 3.09
C PHE A 7 -4.31 -21.20 3.57
N ALA A 8 -3.13 -20.88 4.09
CA ALA A 8 -2.78 -19.51 4.50
C ALA A 8 -2.82 -18.53 3.31
N GLY A 9 -2.26 -18.93 2.16
CA GLY A 9 -2.30 -18.13 0.93
C GLY A 9 -3.73 -17.88 0.45
N ILE A 10 -4.58 -18.91 0.42
CA ILE A 10 -6.00 -18.80 0.04
C ILE A 10 -6.75 -17.89 1.02
N ALA A 11 -6.52 -18.03 2.33
CA ALA A 11 -7.14 -17.19 3.35
C ALA A 11 -6.76 -15.71 3.18
N ILE A 12 -5.47 -15.42 2.96
CA ILE A 12 -5.00 -14.04 2.70
C ILE A 12 -5.62 -13.49 1.42
N PHE A 13 -5.68 -14.29 0.35
CA PHE A 13 -6.29 -13.90 -0.90
C PHE A 13 -7.79 -13.59 -0.73
N ALA A 14 -8.52 -14.43 0.02
CA ALA A 14 -9.93 -14.17 0.34
C ALA A 14 -10.11 -12.86 1.14
N LEU A 15 -9.19 -12.55 2.06
CA LEU A 15 -9.20 -11.28 2.80
C LEU A 15 -8.90 -10.05 1.91
N MET A 16 -8.42 -10.22 0.68
CA MET A 16 -8.25 -9.11 -0.27
C MET A 16 -9.57 -8.71 -0.96
N LEU A 17 -10.49 -9.65 -1.17
CA LEU A 17 -11.79 -9.40 -1.83
C LEU A 17 -12.58 -8.21 -1.24
N PRO A 18 -12.80 -8.08 0.08
CA PRO A 18 -13.51 -6.93 0.64
C PRO A 18 -12.74 -5.61 0.47
N ILE A 19 -11.41 -5.67 0.34
CA ILE A 19 -10.57 -4.47 0.16
C ILE A 19 -10.66 -3.99 -1.29
N LEU A 20 -10.70 -4.90 -2.27
CA LEU A 20 -10.97 -4.57 -3.67
C LEU A 20 -12.32 -3.84 -3.80
N TYR A 21 -13.34 -4.33 -3.10
CA TYR A 21 -14.64 -3.66 -3.05
C TYR A 21 -14.52 -2.23 -2.49
N ARG A 22 -13.76 -2.04 -1.41
CA ARG A 22 -13.53 -0.70 -0.82
C ARG A 22 -12.77 0.25 -1.75
N ILE A 23 -11.88 -0.24 -2.61
CA ILE A 23 -11.18 0.62 -3.59
C ILE A 23 -12.17 1.21 -4.61
N ILE A 24 -13.15 0.42 -5.05
CA ILE A 24 -14.13 0.86 -6.06
C ILE A 24 -15.19 1.75 -5.43
N VAL A 25 -15.74 1.34 -4.29
CA VAL A 25 -16.87 2.01 -3.61
C VAL A 25 -16.41 3.14 -2.68
N GLY A 26 -15.11 3.25 -2.42
CA GLY A 26 -14.53 4.26 -1.53
C GLY A 26 -14.98 5.69 -1.91
N PRO A 27 -15.63 6.43 -0.98
CA PRO A 27 -16.18 7.75 -1.25
C PRO A 27 -15.09 8.82 -1.38
N THR A 28 -13.98 8.67 -0.67
CA THR A 28 -12.86 9.62 -0.67
C THR A 28 -11.66 9.08 -1.44
N ALA A 29 -10.90 9.97 -2.09
CA ALA A 29 -9.63 9.59 -2.73
C ALA A 29 -8.62 8.99 -1.73
N ILE A 30 -8.65 9.47 -0.49
CA ILE A 30 -7.82 8.98 0.61
C ILE A 30 -8.18 7.53 0.96
N ASP A 31 -9.47 7.19 1.08
CA ASP A 31 -9.91 5.81 1.35
C ASP A 31 -9.40 4.83 0.28
N ARG A 32 -9.43 5.25 -0.99
CA ARG A 32 -8.96 4.41 -2.09
C ARG A 32 -7.45 4.18 -2.01
N ILE A 33 -6.68 5.22 -1.72
CA ILE A 33 -5.21 5.13 -1.63
C ILE A 33 -4.78 4.29 -0.43
N VAL A 34 -5.44 4.46 0.72
CA VAL A 34 -5.20 3.61 1.90
C VAL A 34 -5.54 2.16 1.58
N ALA A 35 -6.67 1.90 0.91
CA ALA A 35 -7.06 0.55 0.53
C ALA A 35 -6.04 -0.10 -0.45
N VAL A 36 -5.50 0.64 -1.41
CA VAL A 36 -4.41 0.17 -2.30
C VAL A 36 -3.17 -0.24 -1.49
N ASN A 37 -2.77 0.57 -0.51
CA ASN A 37 -1.60 0.25 0.33
C ASN A 37 -1.81 -1.05 1.15
N VAL A 38 -3.02 -1.26 1.67
CA VAL A 38 -3.37 -2.51 2.39
C VAL A 38 -3.34 -3.73 1.45
N ILE A 39 -3.78 -3.59 0.20
CA ILE A 39 -3.62 -4.67 -0.80
C ILE A 39 -2.14 -4.95 -1.07
N GLY A 40 -1.33 -3.89 -1.21
CA GLY A 40 0.08 -4.04 -1.52
C GLY A 40 0.83 -4.86 -0.47
N THR A 41 0.60 -4.56 0.82
CA THR A 41 1.20 -5.33 1.93
C THR A 41 0.76 -6.80 1.97
N LYS A 42 -0.52 -7.11 1.71
CA LYS A 42 -1.00 -8.50 1.61
C LYS A 42 -0.36 -9.22 0.41
N THR A 43 -0.14 -8.52 -0.69
CA THR A 43 0.50 -9.07 -1.91
C THR A 43 1.95 -9.46 -1.63
N THR A 44 2.71 -8.61 -0.93
CA THR A 44 4.08 -8.93 -0.50
C THR A 44 4.14 -10.22 0.32
N VAL A 45 3.22 -10.40 1.27
CA VAL A 45 3.14 -11.64 2.07
C VAL A 45 2.81 -12.84 1.19
N LEU A 46 1.90 -12.67 0.22
CA LEU A 46 1.53 -13.73 -0.72
C LEU A 46 2.73 -14.19 -1.56
N LEU A 47 3.57 -13.26 -2.03
CA LEU A 47 4.79 -13.58 -2.79
C LEU A 47 5.74 -14.46 -1.98
N VAL A 48 5.92 -14.18 -0.69
CA VAL A 48 6.76 -15.00 0.19
C VAL A 48 6.16 -16.39 0.37
N ILE A 49 4.86 -16.50 0.62
CA ILE A 49 4.16 -17.79 0.77
C ILE A 49 4.29 -18.62 -0.52
N ILE A 50 4.11 -18.01 -1.68
CA ILE A 50 4.30 -18.65 -2.99
C ILE A 50 5.75 -19.16 -3.12
N GLY A 51 6.74 -18.36 -2.73
CA GLY A 51 8.14 -18.77 -2.72
C GLY A 51 8.43 -19.99 -1.86
N MET A 52 7.73 -20.12 -0.73
CA MET A 52 7.81 -21.30 0.14
C MET A 52 7.17 -22.54 -0.51
N ILE A 53 6.09 -22.38 -1.27
CA ILE A 53 5.40 -23.48 -1.97
C ILE A 53 6.23 -24.00 -3.15
N PHE A 54 6.89 -23.10 -3.91
CA PHE A 54 7.68 -23.47 -5.09
C PHE A 54 9.14 -23.83 -4.79
N GLU A 55 9.53 -23.93 -3.52
CA GLU A 55 10.91 -24.18 -3.05
C GLU A 55 11.96 -23.22 -3.64
N ARG A 56 11.54 -22.05 -4.11
CA ARG A 56 12.39 -21.03 -4.77
C ARG A 56 12.39 -19.71 -4.00
N VAL A 57 12.48 -19.81 -2.67
CA VAL A 57 12.28 -18.70 -1.74
C VAL A 57 13.12 -17.46 -2.10
N GLY A 58 14.40 -17.62 -2.47
CA GLY A 58 15.28 -16.49 -2.78
C GLY A 58 14.72 -15.55 -3.86
N MET A 59 14.30 -16.10 -5.00
CA MET A 59 13.75 -15.32 -6.12
C MET A 59 12.46 -14.58 -5.73
N PHE A 60 11.58 -15.26 -4.98
CA PHE A 60 10.32 -14.66 -4.55
C PHE A 60 10.50 -13.62 -3.44
N VAL A 61 11.52 -13.77 -2.59
CA VAL A 61 11.88 -12.75 -1.60
C VAL A 61 12.39 -11.49 -2.28
N ASP A 62 13.20 -11.59 -3.33
CA ASP A 62 13.65 -10.43 -4.11
C ASP A 62 12.46 -9.68 -4.74
N PHE A 63 11.50 -10.42 -5.30
CA PHE A 63 10.25 -9.83 -5.78
C PHE A 63 9.40 -9.22 -4.66
N ALA A 64 9.30 -9.89 -3.51
CA ALA A 64 8.55 -9.40 -2.36
C ALA A 64 9.12 -8.09 -1.81
N LEU A 65 10.45 -8.00 -1.68
CA LEU A 65 11.15 -6.79 -1.25
C LEU A 65 10.99 -5.66 -2.24
N THR A 66 11.17 -5.94 -3.54
CA THR A 66 10.97 -4.94 -4.60
C THR A 66 9.53 -4.40 -4.59
N TYR A 67 8.55 -5.30 -4.46
CA TYR A 67 7.14 -4.92 -4.40
C TYR A 67 6.79 -4.15 -3.12
N ALA A 68 7.38 -4.52 -1.97
CA ALA A 68 7.20 -3.81 -0.71
C ALA A 68 7.72 -2.37 -0.80
N LEU A 69 8.91 -2.18 -1.38
CA LEU A 69 9.48 -0.86 -1.61
C LEU A 69 8.63 -0.03 -2.58
N LEU A 70 8.17 -0.64 -3.67
CA LEU A 70 7.30 0.04 -4.63
C LEU A 70 5.99 0.49 -3.99
N ASN A 71 5.34 -0.37 -3.20
CA ASN A 71 4.11 -0.04 -2.48
C ASN A 71 4.35 1.09 -1.45
N PHE A 72 5.47 1.06 -0.74
CA PHE A 72 5.83 2.12 0.20
C PHE A 72 6.07 3.46 -0.49
N ILE A 73 6.84 3.47 -1.59
CA ILE A 73 7.08 4.67 -2.39
C ILE A 73 5.77 5.23 -2.95
N GLY A 74 4.87 4.36 -3.44
CA GLY A 74 3.55 4.76 -3.92
C GLY A 74 2.72 5.47 -2.84
N SER A 75 2.68 4.91 -1.63
CA SER A 75 2.00 5.54 -0.49
C SER A 75 2.64 6.87 -0.09
N LEU A 76 3.98 6.95 -0.09
CA LEU A 76 4.70 8.18 0.26
C LEU A 76 4.49 9.28 -0.80
N ALA A 77 4.49 8.91 -2.08
CA ALA A 77 4.20 9.81 -3.19
C ALA A 77 2.77 10.36 -3.08
N ALA A 78 1.80 9.50 -2.77
CA ALA A 78 0.44 9.93 -2.51
C ALA A 78 0.36 10.90 -1.33
N ALA A 79 1.01 10.60 -0.20
CA ALA A 79 1.05 11.48 0.97
C ALA A 79 1.64 12.86 0.63
N ARG A 80 2.75 12.90 -0.12
CA ARG A 80 3.37 14.14 -0.59
C ARG A 80 2.49 14.92 -1.55
N PHE A 81 1.75 14.23 -2.42
CA PHE A 81 0.80 14.86 -3.32
C PHE A 81 -0.31 15.58 -2.54
N PHE A 82 -0.91 14.92 -1.54
CA PHE A 82 -1.92 15.58 -0.71
C PHE A 82 -1.37 16.73 0.13
N ASP A 83 -0.16 16.60 0.69
CA ASP A 83 0.47 17.70 1.44
C ASP A 83 0.71 18.95 0.56
N ARG A 84 0.99 18.77 -0.74
CA ARG A 84 1.11 19.89 -1.68
C ARG A 84 -0.23 20.46 -2.13
N VAL A 85 -1.25 19.63 -2.26
CA VAL A 85 -2.59 20.03 -2.73
C VAL A 85 -3.46 20.58 -1.59
N ASN A 86 -3.01 20.48 -0.33
CA ASN A 86 -3.76 20.97 0.83
C ASN A 86 -3.79 22.52 0.87
N PRO A 87 -4.93 23.17 0.62
CA PRO A 87 -5.02 24.64 0.55
C PRO A 87 -4.74 25.31 1.90
N ALA A 88 -4.85 24.60 3.04
CA ALA A 88 -4.53 25.16 4.35
C ALA A 88 -3.06 25.63 4.48
N LYS A 89 -2.13 25.01 3.74
CA LYS A 89 -0.71 25.34 3.80
C LYS A 89 -0.36 26.62 3.04
N SER A 90 -1.20 27.05 2.08
CA SER A 90 -0.98 28.33 1.39
C SER A 90 -1.31 29.53 2.28
N PHE A 91 -2.29 29.40 3.18
CA PHE A 91 -2.70 30.47 4.10
C PHE A 91 -1.66 30.71 5.21
N THR A 92 -1.12 29.67 5.83
CA THR A 92 -0.02 29.82 6.81
C THR A 92 1.23 30.43 6.18
N LYS A 93 1.55 30.08 4.92
CA LYS A 93 2.74 30.61 4.25
C LYS A 93 2.57 32.09 3.83
N SER A 94 1.35 32.57 3.59
CA SER A 94 1.08 33.99 3.36
C SER A 94 1.12 34.80 4.65
N GLU A 95 0.54 34.30 5.75
CA GLU A 95 0.53 35.00 7.04
C GLU A 95 1.94 35.16 7.63
N ILE A 96 2.78 34.13 7.54
CA ILE A 96 4.18 34.23 8.00
C ILE A 96 4.96 35.24 7.15
N LYS A 97 4.65 35.34 5.84
CA LYS A 97 5.33 36.28 4.94
C LYS A 97 4.87 37.73 5.13
N GLU A 98 3.65 37.96 5.60
CA GLU A 98 3.15 39.30 5.99
C GLU A 98 3.65 39.74 7.38
N GLN A 99 3.96 38.81 8.28
CA GLN A 99 4.54 39.15 9.60
C GLN A 99 6.05 39.43 9.58
N GLU A 100 6.76 38.99 8.52
CA GLU A 100 8.19 39.24 8.32
C GLU A 100 8.50 40.52 7.51
N LEU A 101 7.48 41.30 7.11
CA LEU A 101 7.59 42.51 6.27
C LEU A 101 7.12 43.76 7.02
#